data_AF-A0A8H9N2A0-F1
#
_entry.id   AF-A0A8H9N2A0-F1
#
_cell.length_a   1.000
_cell.length_b   1.000
_cell.length_c   1.000
_cell.angle_alpha   90.00
_cell.angle_beta   90.00
_cell.angle_gamma   90.00
#
_symmetry.space_group_name_H-M   'P 1'
#
loop_
_entity.id
_entity.type
_entity.pdbx_description
1 polymer ?
#
loop_
_entity_poly.entity_id
_entity_poly.type
_entity_poly.pdbx_seq_one_letter_code
_entity_poly.pdbx_strand_id
1 'polypeptide(L)'
;MSEHFLTNKKTKNVTVVALRVDELGFEAGAIYSDIIDAAISRGLQLCSLELAVSLRLHHLKQQDGNQITVASRAVFDDVNYPNGFYLRANCEELWLRGYRASDDWVWEADSLFAFVEPR
;
A
#
# COMPACT_ATOMS: atom_id res chain seq x y z
N MET A 1 5.42 -7.41 23.17
CA MET A 1 5.26 -7.03 21.74
C MET A 1 4.30 -8.03 21.12
N SER A 2 3.32 -7.57 20.33
CA SER A 2 2.36 -8.47 19.67
C SER A 2 3.06 -9.34 18.61
N GLU A 3 2.67 -10.60 18.49
CA GLU A 3 3.21 -11.52 17.48
C GLU A 3 2.84 -11.10 16.05
N HIS A 4 1.85 -10.22 15.88
CA HIS A 4 1.39 -9.73 14.59
C HIS A 4 2.35 -8.75 13.90
N PHE A 5 3.33 -8.20 14.63
CA PHE A 5 4.27 -7.18 14.12
C PHE A 5 5.72 -7.67 14.14
N LEU A 6 5.93 -8.97 13.96
CA LEU A 6 7.26 -9.56 13.83
C LEU A 6 7.82 -9.31 12.42
N THR A 7 9.05 -8.84 12.34
CA THR A 7 9.78 -8.69 11.08
C THR A 7 10.40 -10.01 10.66
N ASN A 8 10.67 -10.15 9.36
CA ASN A 8 11.38 -11.31 8.86
C ASN A 8 12.83 -11.30 9.36
N LYS A 9 13.28 -12.43 9.93
CA LYS A 9 14.68 -12.58 10.38
C LYS A 9 15.69 -12.59 9.23
N LYS A 10 15.24 -12.84 8.00
CA LYS A 10 16.07 -12.85 6.79
C LYS A 10 15.80 -11.60 5.96
N THR A 11 16.86 -10.87 5.65
CA THR A 11 16.81 -9.75 4.71
C THR A 11 16.43 -10.22 3.30
N LYS A 12 15.59 -9.46 2.61
CA LYS A 12 15.17 -9.72 1.24
C LYS A 12 15.16 -8.41 0.45
N ASN A 13 15.70 -8.44 -0.77
CA ASN A 13 15.56 -7.34 -1.72
C ASN A 13 14.27 -7.51 -2.52
N VAL A 14 13.41 -6.51 -2.53
CA VAL A 14 12.17 -6.53 -3.33
C VAL A 14 12.17 -5.33 -4.24
N THR A 15 11.62 -5.50 -5.44
CA THR A 15 11.32 -4.37 -6.32
C THR A 15 9.89 -3.93 -6.04
N VAL A 16 9.72 -2.64 -5.74
CA VAL A 16 8.42 -2.04 -5.49
C VAL A 16 8.03 -1.24 -6.71
N VAL A 17 6.83 -1.51 -7.22
CA VAL A 17 6.20 -0.72 -8.29
C VAL A 17 5.02 0.03 -7.71
N ALA A 18 4.81 1.26 -8.16
CA ALA A 18 3.65 2.06 -7.80
C ALA A 18 2.78 2.24 -9.04
N LEU A 19 1.52 1.81 -8.98
CA LEU A 19 0.56 1.89 -10.08
C LEU A 19 -0.66 2.67 -9.65
N ARG A 20 -1.20 3.47 -10.56
CA ARG A 20 -2.50 4.11 -10.39
C ARG A 20 -3.63 3.10 -10.61
N VAL A 21 -4.81 3.40 -10.07
CA VAL A 21 -6.00 2.55 -10.23
C VAL A 21 -6.45 2.47 -11.70
N ASP A 22 -6.31 3.56 -12.47
CA ASP A 22 -6.53 3.58 -13.92
C ASP A 22 -5.56 2.66 -14.68
N GLU A 23 -4.29 2.60 -14.28
CA GLU A 23 -3.28 1.71 -14.86
C GLU A 23 -3.61 0.24 -14.59
N LEU A 24 -4.35 -0.06 -13.52
CA LEU A 24 -4.91 -1.38 -13.22
C LEU A 24 -6.18 -1.72 -14.01
N GLY A 25 -6.69 -0.78 -14.82
CA GLY A 25 -7.83 -0.97 -15.72
C GLY A 25 -9.14 -0.37 -15.22
N PHE A 26 -9.10 0.46 -14.16
CA PHE A 26 -10.28 1.02 -13.53
C PHE A 26 -10.34 2.55 -13.69
N GLU A 27 -10.78 3.02 -14.87
CA GLU A 27 -10.85 4.46 -15.19
C GLU A 27 -11.82 5.26 -14.31
N ALA A 28 -12.81 4.60 -13.69
CA ALA A 28 -13.78 5.22 -12.79
C ALA A 28 -13.44 5.03 -11.30
N GLY A 29 -12.26 4.48 -11.00
CA GLY A 29 -11.93 4.01 -9.66
C GLY A 29 -12.44 2.59 -9.38
N ALA A 30 -12.03 2.03 -8.25
CA ALA A 30 -12.39 0.67 -7.85
C ALA A 30 -12.29 0.48 -6.33
N ILE A 31 -12.93 -0.58 -5.82
CA ILE A 31 -12.79 -1.02 -4.43
C ILE A 31 -11.50 -1.82 -4.23
N TYR A 32 -11.12 -2.05 -2.97
CA TYR A 32 -9.81 -2.63 -2.62
C TYR A 32 -9.63 -4.01 -3.20
N SER A 33 -10.66 -4.86 -3.07
CA SER A 33 -10.64 -6.25 -3.55
C SER A 33 -10.33 -6.29 -5.04
N ASP A 34 -11.00 -5.45 -5.83
CA ASP A 34 -10.86 -5.42 -7.28
C ASP A 34 -9.46 -4.94 -7.70
N ILE A 35 -8.92 -3.94 -6.98
CA ILE A 35 -7.56 -3.44 -7.18
C ILE A 35 -6.53 -4.55 -6.89
N ILE A 36 -6.70 -5.28 -5.79
CA ILE A 36 -5.80 -6.36 -5.40
C ILE A 36 -5.90 -7.54 -6.39
N ASP A 37 -7.11 -7.95 -6.76
CA ASP A 37 -7.33 -9.06 -7.68
C ASP A 37 -6.75 -8.74 -9.07
N ALA A 38 -6.95 -7.51 -9.55
CA ALA A 38 -6.34 -7.05 -10.81
C ALA A 38 -4.80 -7.07 -10.74
N ALA A 39 -4.21 -6.58 -9.65
CA ALA A 39 -2.75 -6.60 -9.48
C ALA A 39 -2.20 -8.04 -9.43
N ILE A 40 -2.84 -8.93 -8.68
CA ILE A 40 -2.47 -10.35 -8.58
C ILE A 40 -2.61 -11.05 -9.94
N SER A 41 -3.67 -10.75 -10.71
CA SER A 41 -3.86 -11.32 -12.05
C SER A 41 -2.74 -10.93 -13.03
N ARG A 42 -2.05 -9.83 -12.77
CA ARG A 42 -0.89 -9.33 -13.53
C ARG A 42 0.45 -9.84 -12.97
N GLY A 43 0.42 -10.72 -11.97
CA GLY A 43 1.58 -11.32 -11.33
C GLY A 43 2.18 -10.50 -10.19
N LEU A 44 1.59 -9.36 -9.82
CA LEU A 44 2.06 -8.54 -8.70
C LEU A 44 1.71 -9.20 -7.36
N GLN A 45 2.46 -8.84 -6.33
CA GLN A 45 2.30 -9.37 -4.98
C GLN A 45 1.97 -8.25 -3.99
N LEU A 46 1.20 -8.59 -2.97
CA LEU A 46 0.95 -7.71 -1.84
C LEU A 46 2.24 -7.46 -1.04
N CYS A 47 2.37 -6.23 -0.56
CA CYS A 47 3.41 -5.80 0.35
C CYS A 47 3.21 -6.35 1.77
N SER A 48 4.32 -6.57 2.48
CA SER A 48 4.29 -6.78 3.93
C SER A 48 4.23 -5.44 4.67
N LEU A 49 3.78 -5.43 5.93
CA LEU A 49 3.78 -4.20 6.72
C LEU A 49 5.18 -3.69 7.05
N GLU A 50 6.16 -4.59 7.22
CA GLU A 50 7.57 -4.19 7.35
C GLU A 50 8.09 -3.48 6.09
N LEU A 51 7.58 -3.85 4.91
CA LEU A 51 7.93 -3.18 3.66
C LEU A 51 7.37 -1.75 3.62
N ALA A 52 6.21 -1.47 4.20
CA ALA A 52 5.69 -0.10 4.29
C ALA A 52 6.65 0.83 5.06
N VAL A 53 7.19 0.33 6.18
CA VAL A 53 8.18 1.05 6.99
C VAL A 53 9.47 1.24 6.21
N SER A 54 9.99 0.17 5.59
CA SER A 54 11.19 0.24 4.77
C SER A 54 11.02 1.21 3.60
N LEU A 55 9.88 1.17 2.90
CA LEU A 55 9.57 2.04 1.76
C LEU A 55 9.62 3.52 2.18
N ARG A 56 9.05 3.88 3.34
CA ARG A 56 9.11 5.25 3.84
C ARG A 56 10.54 5.72 4.06
N LEU A 57 11.37 4.87 4.66
CA LEU A 57 12.78 5.17 4.97
C LEU A 57 13.64 5.33 3.71
N HIS A 58 13.31 4.62 2.63
CA HIS A 58 14.03 4.71 1.36
C HIS A 58 13.48 5.79 0.42
N HIS A 59 12.19 6.11 0.51
CA HIS A 59 11.52 7.06 -0.38
C HIS A 59 11.46 8.48 0.23
N LEU A 60 12.58 9.06 0.67
CA LEU A 60 12.57 10.35 1.40
C LEU A 60 12.26 11.58 0.53
N LYS A 61 12.42 11.47 -0.79
CA LYS A 61 12.20 12.57 -1.75
C LYS A 61 10.84 12.44 -2.45
N GLN A 62 9.80 12.17 -1.68
CA GLN A 62 8.44 12.11 -2.20
C GLN A 62 7.94 13.52 -2.53
N GLN A 63 7.26 13.67 -3.66
CA GLN A 63 6.64 14.93 -4.04
C GLN A 63 5.49 15.27 -3.08
N ASP A 64 5.34 16.55 -2.77
CA ASP A 64 4.26 17.06 -1.92
C ASP A 64 2.88 16.68 -2.47
N GLY A 65 1.95 16.37 -1.57
CA GLY A 65 0.58 15.97 -1.91
C GLY A 65 0.42 14.55 -2.46
N ASN A 66 1.49 13.91 -2.93
CA ASN A 66 1.42 12.54 -3.46
C ASN A 66 1.16 11.54 -2.31
N GLN A 67 0.13 10.72 -2.44
CA GLN A 67 -0.20 9.64 -1.49
C GLN A 67 0.00 8.28 -2.17
N ILE A 68 0.74 7.39 -1.50
CA ILE A 68 1.00 6.03 -1.97
C ILE A 68 0.45 5.05 -0.94
N THR A 69 -0.62 4.37 -1.28
CA THR A 69 -1.23 3.33 -0.44
C THR A 69 -0.42 2.05 -0.59
N VAL A 70 0.02 1.44 0.52
CA VAL A 70 0.77 0.18 0.47
C VAL A 70 -0.22 -0.97 0.42
N ALA A 71 -0.33 -1.62 -0.75
CA ALA A 71 -1.23 -2.75 -0.94
C ALA A 71 -0.78 -3.91 -0.06
N SER A 72 -1.49 -4.14 1.04
CA SER A 72 -1.15 -5.13 2.05
C SER A 72 -2.40 -5.81 2.60
N ARG A 73 -2.24 -6.96 3.24
CA ARG A 73 -3.36 -7.61 3.92
C ARG A 73 -3.64 -6.91 5.24
N ALA A 74 -4.90 -6.64 5.54
CA ALA A 74 -5.33 -6.20 6.87
C ALA A 74 -4.88 -7.19 7.95
N VAL A 75 -4.40 -6.67 9.08
CA VAL A 75 -3.91 -7.50 10.19
C VAL A 75 -5.06 -8.11 10.96
N PHE A 76 -6.12 -7.32 11.14
CA PHE A 76 -7.30 -7.65 11.93
C PHE A 76 -8.54 -7.38 11.11
N ASP A 77 -9.54 -8.24 11.28
CA ASP A 77 -10.90 -8.05 10.77
C ASP A 77 -11.70 -7.22 11.80
N ASP A 78 -11.30 -5.95 11.96
CA ASP A 78 -11.93 -5.00 12.88
C ASP A 78 -11.85 -3.58 12.29
N VAL A 79 -13.02 -2.99 12.06
CA VAL A 79 -13.21 -1.62 11.54
C VAL A 79 -12.49 -0.55 12.37
N ASN A 80 -12.22 -0.80 13.66
CA ASN A 80 -11.49 0.14 14.50
C ASN A 80 -9.98 0.12 14.23
N TYR A 81 -9.46 -0.95 13.63
CA TYR A 81 -8.05 -1.09 13.29
C TYR A 81 -7.76 -0.64 11.85
N PRO A 82 -6.56 -0.08 11.58
CA PRO A 82 -6.17 0.24 10.23
C PRO A 82 -6.12 -0.98 9.30
N ASN A 83 -6.64 -0.85 8.08
CA ASN A 83 -6.54 -1.88 7.04
C ASN A 83 -5.09 -2.06 6.54
N GLY A 84 -4.30 -0.99 6.60
CA GLY A 84 -2.92 -0.97 6.09
C GLY A 84 -2.27 0.40 6.29
N PHE A 85 -1.15 0.63 5.60
CA PHE A 85 -0.42 1.91 5.65
C PHE A 85 -0.46 2.65 4.32
N TYR A 86 -0.31 3.98 4.38
CA TYR A 86 0.04 4.81 3.25
C TYR A 86 1.22 5.72 3.59
N LEU A 87 1.93 6.14 2.55
CA LEU A 87 2.96 7.17 2.58
C LEU A 87 2.37 8.45 2.02
N ARG A 88 2.63 9.58 2.67
CA ARG A 88 2.29 10.90 2.13
C ARG A 88 3.39 11.89 2.50
N ALA A 89 3.70 12.81 1.60
CA ALA A 89 4.46 14.00 1.94
C ALA A 89 3.51 15.18 2.06
N ASN A 90 3.73 16.02 3.07
CA ASN A 90 3.27 17.39 3.09
C ASN A 90 4.50 18.32 3.07
N CYS A 91 4.32 19.64 2.92
CA CYS A 91 5.43 20.62 2.89
C CYS A 91 6.46 20.49 4.01
N GLU A 92 6.09 19.95 5.17
CA GLU A 92 6.92 19.97 6.39
C GLU A 92 7.33 18.58 6.88
N GLU A 93 6.62 17.52 6.49
CA GLU A 93 6.73 16.19 7.08
C GLU A 93 6.51 15.04 6.09
N LEU A 94 7.18 13.92 6.37
CA LEU A 94 6.98 12.65 5.70
C LEU A 94 6.16 11.72 6.59
N TRP A 95 4.97 11.34 6.14
CA TRP A 95 4.07 10.48 6.87
C TRP A 95 4.20 9.02 6.45
N LEU A 96 4.09 8.14 7.44
CA LEU A 96 3.69 6.75 7.33
C LEU A 96 2.52 6.56 8.29
N ARG A 97 1.31 6.40 7.76
CA ARG A 97 0.09 6.42 8.58
C ARG A 97 -0.83 5.27 8.23
N GLY A 98 -1.47 4.71 9.25
CA GLY A 98 -2.51 3.71 9.06
C GLY A 98 -3.77 4.33 8.46
N TYR A 99 -4.35 3.72 7.43
CA TYR A 99 -5.65 4.14 6.90
C TYR A 99 -6.76 3.19 7.34
N ARG A 100 -7.98 3.71 7.35
CA ARG A 100 -9.21 2.94 7.49
C ARG A 100 -10.10 3.19 6.28
N ALA A 101 -10.53 2.12 5.64
CA ALA A 101 -11.44 2.11 4.51
C ALA A 101 -12.40 0.93 4.68
N SER A 102 -13.67 1.17 4.44
CA SER A 102 -14.67 0.11 4.36
C SER A 102 -14.49 -0.67 3.05
N ASP A 103 -15.09 -1.86 2.97
CA ASP A 103 -14.97 -2.72 1.79
C ASP A 103 -15.63 -2.12 0.54
N ASP A 104 -16.59 -1.21 0.72
CA ASP A 104 -17.28 -0.45 -0.33
C ASP A 104 -16.60 0.90 -0.64
N TRP A 105 -15.49 1.23 0.03
CA TRP A 105 -14.74 2.44 -0.26
C TRP A 105 -14.14 2.38 -1.66
N VAL A 106 -14.42 3.40 -2.47
CA VAL A 106 -13.89 3.52 -3.83
C VAL A 106 -12.62 4.37 -3.82
N TRP A 107 -11.53 3.82 -4.33
CA TRP A 107 -10.33 4.58 -4.63
C TRP A 107 -10.47 5.21 -6.02
N GLU A 108 -10.17 6.50 -6.10
CA GLU A 108 -10.18 7.27 -7.35
C GLU A 108 -9.18 6.69 -8.36
N ALA A 109 -9.44 6.93 -9.64
CA ALA A 109 -8.64 6.42 -10.75
C ALA A 109 -7.15 6.81 -10.67
N ASP A 110 -6.83 7.98 -10.11
CA ASP A 110 -5.47 8.47 -9.94
C ASP A 110 -4.80 8.02 -8.63
N SER A 111 -5.51 7.30 -7.77
CA SER A 111 -4.98 6.78 -6.50
C SER A 111 -3.81 5.84 -6.75
N LEU A 112 -2.68 6.06 -6.07
CA LEU A 112 -1.47 5.27 -6.27
C LEU A 112 -1.34 4.15 -5.24
N PHE A 113 -1.07 2.93 -5.72
CA PHE A 113 -0.84 1.74 -4.91
C PHE A 113 0.55 1.15 -5.14
N ALA A 114 1.24 0.86 -4.05
CA ALA A 114 2.52 0.17 -4.08
C ALA A 114 2.33 -1.36 -3.98
N PHE A 115 2.95 -2.08 -4.91
CA PHE A 115 2.98 -3.54 -4.99
C PHE A 115 4.42 -4.05 -5.09
N VAL A 116 4.61 -5.35 -4.88
CA VAL A 116 5.89 -6.03 -5.11
C VAL A 116 5.85 -6.74 -6.45
N GLU A 117 6.90 -6.57 -7.25
CA GLU A 117 7.07 -7.35 -8.48
C GLU A 117 7.41 -8.82 -8.18
N PRO A 118 6.88 -9.78 -8.98
CA PRO A 118 7.30 -11.16 -8.86
C PRO A 118 8.79 -11.28 -9.19
N ARG A 119 9.54 -12.02 -8.37
CA ARG A 119 10.95 -12.35 -8.64
C ARG A 119 11.09 -13.47 -9.66
#